data_AF-A0A172WK21-F1
#
_entry.id   AF-A0A172WK21-F1
#
_cell.length_a   1.000
_cell.length_b   1.000
_cell.length_c   1.000
_cell.angle_alpha   90.00
_cell.angle_beta   90.00
_cell.angle_gamma   90.00
#
_symmetry.space_group_name_H-M   'P 1'
#
loop_
_entity.id
_entity.type
_entity.pdbx_description
1 polymer ?
#
loop_
_entity_poly.entity_id
_entity_poly.type
_entity_poly.pdbx_seq_one_letter_code
_entity_poly.pdbx_strand_id
1 'polypeptide(L)'
;MANIGTFTAQNDGFTGTVRTLTLNVKVKFIPNDRSSESAPDYRIQAASGYDIGAAWKKVSQAERPYLSVTLDDPSFPSTIYARLIEEDNGTHNLIWSRSKTMA
;
A
#
# COMPACT_ATOMS: atom_id res chain seq x y z
N MET A 1 -0.27 5.78 -14.27
CA MET A 1 -0.59 4.94 -13.08
C MET A 1 -0.42 3.50 -13.49
N ALA A 2 0.00 2.62 -12.59
CA ALA A 2 0.16 1.19 -12.88
C ALA A 2 -0.33 0.38 -11.69
N ASN A 3 -1.06 -0.72 -11.95
CA ASN A 3 -1.34 -1.71 -10.94
C ASN A 3 -0.05 -2.49 -10.66
N ILE A 4 0.42 -2.45 -9.42
CA ILE A 4 1.61 -3.16 -8.96
C ILE A 4 1.28 -4.21 -7.89
N GLY A 5 0.01 -4.55 -7.71
CA GLY A 5 -0.38 -5.60 -6.78
C GLY A 5 -1.89 -5.77 -6.62
N THR A 6 -2.30 -6.99 -6.35
CA THR A 6 -3.68 -7.34 -5.99
C THR A 6 -3.68 -7.96 -4.60
N PHE A 7 -4.62 -7.51 -3.78
CA PHE A 7 -4.76 -7.85 -2.39
C PHE A 7 -6.18 -8.31 -2.09
N THR A 8 -6.30 -9.13 -1.06
CA THR A 8 -7.57 -9.57 -0.50
C THR A 8 -7.63 -9.11 0.96
N ALA A 9 -8.77 -8.58 1.37
CA ALA A 9 -9.01 -8.28 2.78
C ALA A 9 -8.97 -9.60 3.58
N GLN A 10 -8.24 -9.61 4.69
CA GLN A 10 -8.11 -10.77 5.56
C GLN A 10 -8.06 -10.31 7.01
N ASN A 11 -9.06 -10.71 7.79
CA ASN A 11 -9.30 -10.18 9.13
C ASN A 11 -9.39 -8.64 9.07
N ASP A 12 -8.65 -7.94 9.91
CA ASP A 12 -8.60 -6.48 9.93
C ASP A 12 -7.57 -5.87 8.95
N GLY A 13 -6.86 -6.71 8.18
CA GLY A 13 -5.77 -6.32 7.29
C GLY A 13 -5.95 -6.76 5.84
N PHE A 14 -4.84 -6.80 5.09
CA PHE A 14 -4.83 -7.20 3.69
C PHE A 14 -3.63 -8.11 3.40
N THR A 15 -3.82 -9.13 2.57
CA THR A 15 -2.73 -9.99 2.09
C THR A 15 -2.74 -9.99 0.57
N GLY A 16 -1.56 -9.88 -0.04
CA GLY A 16 -1.43 -9.85 -1.49
C GLY A 16 0.01 -9.94 -1.95
N THR A 17 0.25 -9.52 -3.18
CA THR A 17 1.58 -9.52 -3.79
C THR A 17 1.86 -8.15 -4.39
N VAL A 18 3.05 -7.61 -4.10
CA VAL A 18 3.61 -6.48 -4.85
C VAL A 18 4.45 -7.05 -5.99
N ARG A 19 4.10 -6.69 -7.22
CA ARG A 19 4.76 -7.15 -8.43
C ARG A 19 5.11 -5.99 -9.35
N THR A 20 6.39 -5.90 -9.70
CA THR A 20 6.92 -4.99 -10.73
C THR A 20 7.73 -5.82 -11.73
N LEU A 21 8.46 -5.16 -12.65
CA LEU A 21 9.33 -5.86 -13.59
C LEU A 21 10.40 -6.73 -12.89
N THR A 22 10.93 -6.25 -11.76
CA THR A 22 12.04 -6.89 -11.04
C THR A 22 11.69 -7.40 -9.65
N LEU A 23 10.49 -7.07 -9.14
CA LEU A 23 10.04 -7.44 -7.79
C LEU A 23 8.81 -8.34 -7.88
N ASN A 24 8.78 -9.39 -7.05
CA ASN A 24 7.59 -10.23 -6.87
C ASN A 24 7.56 -10.76 -5.43
N VAL A 25 6.92 -10.02 -4.53
CA VAL A 25 6.98 -10.28 -3.09
C VAL A 25 5.59 -10.32 -2.49
N LYS A 26 5.34 -11.33 -1.64
CA LYS A 26 4.13 -11.41 -0.82
C LYS A 26 4.21 -10.39 0.31
N VAL A 27 3.14 -9.62 0.47
CA VAL A 27 3.06 -8.49 1.39
C VAL A 27 1.77 -8.57 2.19
N LYS A 28 1.84 -8.15 3.45
CA LYS A 28 0.70 -8.03 4.35
C LYS A 28 0.58 -6.61 4.89
N PHE A 29 -0.64 -6.14 5.01
CA PHE A 29 -1.02 -4.92 5.71
C PHE A 29 -1.53 -5.35 7.08
N ILE A 30 -0.78 -5.00 8.11
CA ILE A 30 -1.05 -5.40 9.49
C ILE A 30 -1.60 -4.17 10.21
N PRO A 31 -2.78 -4.24 10.85
CA PRO A 31 -3.31 -3.14 11.64
C PRO A 31 -2.27 -2.62 12.64
N ASN A 32 -2.24 -1.30 12.78
CA ASN A 32 -1.36 -0.64 13.71
C ASN A 32 -2.19 0.09 14.77
N ASP A 33 -1.83 -0.10 16.04
CA ASP A 33 -2.41 0.67 17.13
C ASP A 33 -1.96 2.13 16.99
N ARG A 34 -2.89 2.99 16.60
CA ARG A 34 -2.60 4.41 16.37
C ARG A 34 -2.21 5.07 17.69
N SER A 35 -0.94 5.44 17.78
CA SER A 35 -0.38 6.21 18.89
C SER A 35 -0.51 7.73 18.71
N SER A 36 -0.88 8.18 17.51
CA SER A 36 -1.15 9.59 17.17
C SER A 36 -2.01 9.70 15.91
N GLU A 37 -2.47 10.91 15.58
CA GLU A 37 -3.17 11.17 14.30
C GLU A 37 -2.28 10.96 13.06
N SER A 38 -0.97 11.15 13.21
CA SER A 38 0.00 10.92 12.14
C SER A 38 0.45 9.45 12.03
N ALA A 39 0.18 8.64 13.04
CA ALA A 39 0.51 7.22 13.05
C ALA A 39 -0.24 6.50 11.92
N PRO A 40 0.40 5.51 11.26
CA PRO A 40 -0.27 4.75 10.21
C PRO A 40 -1.39 3.90 10.77
N ASP A 41 -2.40 3.64 9.93
CA ASP A 41 -3.44 2.63 10.19
C ASP A 41 -2.89 1.21 10.03
N TYR A 42 -1.91 1.05 9.14
CA TYR A 42 -1.31 -0.23 8.81
C TYR A 42 0.20 -0.13 8.72
N ARG A 43 0.89 -1.10 9.32
CA ARG A 43 2.26 -1.43 8.95
C ARG A 43 2.25 -2.39 7.78
N ILE A 44 3.18 -2.22 6.85
CA ILE A 44 3.28 -3.08 5.67
C ILE A 44 4.52 -3.95 5.82
N GLN A 45 4.31 -5.27 5.80
CA GLN A 45 5.34 -6.25 6.07
C GLN A 45 5.50 -7.19 4.87
N ALA A 46 6.74 -7.47 4.49
CA ALA A 46 7.06 -8.57 3.58
C ALA A 46 6.78 -9.92 4.28
N ALA A 47 6.52 -10.97 3.51
CA ALA A 47 6.29 -12.30 4.07
C ALA A 47 7.46 -12.85 4.92
N SER A 48 8.68 -12.30 4.75
CA SER A 48 9.86 -12.61 5.57
C SER A 48 9.88 -11.90 6.93
N GLY A 49 8.88 -11.06 7.25
CA GLY A 49 8.76 -10.39 8.54
C GLY A 49 9.40 -8.99 8.61
N TYR A 50 9.96 -8.47 7.51
CA TYR A 50 10.52 -7.12 7.48
C TYR A 50 9.46 -6.06 7.18
N ASP A 51 9.48 -4.97 7.93
CA ASP A 51 8.64 -3.80 7.68
C ASP A 51 9.22 -3.03 6.48
N ILE A 52 8.37 -2.78 5.48
CA ILE A 52 8.75 -2.18 4.19
C ILE A 52 7.92 -0.94 3.86
N GLY A 53 7.06 -0.50 4.78
CA GLY A 53 6.18 0.62 4.54
C GLY A 53 5.01 0.75 5.50
N ALA A 54 4.10 1.63 5.13
CA ALA A 54 2.95 1.99 5.94
C ALA A 54 1.77 2.44 5.07
N ALA A 55 0.56 2.37 5.63
CA ALA A 55 -0.64 2.89 4.98
C ALA A 55 -1.56 3.67 5.93
N TRP A 56 -2.27 4.63 5.35
CA TRP A 56 -3.23 5.48 6.03
C TRP A 56 -4.58 5.45 5.30
N LYS A 57 -5.67 5.30 6.05
CA LYS A 57 -7.04 5.46 5.55
C LYS A 57 -7.25 6.91 5.17
N LYS A 58 -7.68 7.14 3.92
CA LYS A 58 -8.02 8.46 3.40
C LYS A 58 -9.33 8.39 2.63
N VAL A 59 -9.94 9.55 2.45
CA VAL A 59 -11.10 9.75 1.59
C VAL A 59 -10.68 10.67 0.44
N SER A 60 -11.04 10.31 -0.78
CA SER A 60 -10.75 11.11 -1.96
C SER A 60 -11.70 12.31 -2.08
N GLN A 61 -11.42 13.25 -2.98
CA GLN A 61 -12.34 14.38 -3.25
C GLN A 61 -13.71 13.92 -3.77
N ALA A 62 -13.78 12.73 -4.38
CA ALA A 62 -15.02 12.10 -4.82
C ALA A 62 -15.65 11.20 -3.74
N GLU A 63 -15.30 11.43 -2.47
CA GLU A 63 -15.82 10.71 -1.29
C GLU A 63 -15.57 9.19 -1.28
N ARG A 64 -14.63 8.71 -2.10
CA ARG A 64 -14.24 7.29 -2.12
C ARG A 64 -13.15 6.99 -1.11
N PRO A 65 -13.33 5.99 -0.21
CA PRO A 65 -12.29 5.54 0.71
C PRO A 65 -11.16 4.83 -0.05
N TYR A 66 -9.93 5.01 0.41
CA TYR A 66 -8.75 4.30 -0.09
C TYR A 66 -7.66 4.26 0.99
N LEU A 67 -6.65 3.41 0.82
CA LEU A 67 -5.43 3.51 1.62
C LEU A 67 -4.37 4.28 0.83
N SER A 68 -3.85 5.35 1.42
CA SER A 68 -2.62 6.01 0.98
C SER A 68 -1.45 5.14 1.43
N VAL A 69 -0.68 4.61 0.48
CA VAL A 69 0.39 3.63 0.75
C VAL A 69 1.76 4.23 0.45
N THR A 70 2.69 4.01 1.35
CA THR A 70 4.12 4.33 1.18
C THR A 70 4.92 3.04 1.34
N LEU A 71 5.73 2.68 0.35
CA LEU A 71 6.69 1.58 0.44
C LEU A 71 8.10 2.16 0.30
N ASP A 72 8.97 1.84 1.25
CA ASP A 72 10.31 2.41 1.35
C ASP A 72 11.29 1.33 1.84
N ASP A 73 11.82 0.59 0.87
CA ASP A 73 12.83 -0.44 1.09
C ASP A 73 14.18 0.05 0.55
N PRO A 74 15.33 -0.27 1.18
CA PRO A 74 16.64 0.16 0.70
C PRO A 74 17.00 -0.23 -0.74
N SER A 75 16.34 -1.25 -1.31
CA SER A 75 16.53 -1.62 -2.72
C SER A 75 15.82 -0.67 -3.70
N PHE A 76 14.92 0.20 -3.22
CA PHE A 76 14.23 1.16 -4.06
C PHE A 76 15.09 2.40 -4.27
N PRO A 77 15.19 2.92 -5.51
CA PRO A 77 15.91 4.16 -5.78
C PRO A 77 15.23 5.38 -5.14
N SER A 78 13.95 5.24 -4.77
CA SER A 78 13.16 6.24 -4.07
C SER A 78 11.92 5.58 -3.48
N THR A 79 11.33 6.21 -2.47
CA THR A 79 10.04 5.83 -1.91
C THR A 79 8.96 5.67 -2.99
N ILE A 80 8.18 4.61 -2.87
CA ILE A 80 7.07 4.28 -3.77
C ILE A 80 5.76 4.73 -3.10
N TYR A 81 5.08 5.69 -3.73
CA TYR A 81 3.73 6.11 -3.33
C TYR A 81 2.67 5.40 -4.16
N ALA A 82 1.70 4.80 -3.49
CA ALA A 82 0.62 4.07 -4.12
C ALA A 82 -0.71 4.31 -3.40
N ARG A 83 -1.80 3.82 -4.00
CA ARG A 83 -3.12 3.78 -3.39
C ARG A 83 -3.67 2.37 -3.44
N LEU A 84 -4.13 1.84 -2.31
CA LEU A 84 -4.92 0.61 -2.29
C LEU A 84 -6.39 0.99 -2.46
N ILE A 85 -7.01 0.49 -3.52
CA ILE A 85 -8.39 0.81 -3.89
C ILE A 85 -9.17 -0.49 -4.00
N GLU A 86 -10.35 -0.53 -3.40
CA GLU A 86 -11.29 -1.65 -3.54
C GLU A 86 -11.94 -1.63 -4.92
N GLU A 87 -12.02 -2.80 -5.54
CA GLU A 87 -12.71 -3.03 -6.82
C GLU A 87 -14.08 -3.69 -6.56
N ASP A 88 -14.96 -3.65 -7.56
CA ASP A 88 -16.35 -4.16 -7.44
C ASP A 88 -16.45 -5.66 -7.07
N ASN A 89 -15.38 -6.42 -7.29
CA ASN A 89 -15.30 -7.85 -6.98
C ASN A 89 -14.72 -8.14 -5.57
N GLY A 90 -14.52 -7.12 -4.74
CA GLY A 90 -13.94 -7.22 -3.39
C GLY A 90 -12.41 -7.41 -3.35
N THR A 91 -11.75 -7.47 -4.50
CA THR A 91 -10.27 -7.40 -4.55
C THR A 91 -9.80 -5.97 -4.42
N HIS A 92 -8.55 -5.81 -4.00
CA HIS A 92 -7.97 -4.50 -3.73
C HIS A 92 -6.72 -4.31 -4.60
N ASN A 93 -6.75 -3.30 -5.46
CA ASN A 93 -5.63 -3.01 -6.35
C ASN A 93 -4.70 -1.96 -5.75
N LEU A 94 -3.41 -2.26 -5.75
CA LEU A 94 -2.35 -1.34 -5.35
C LEU A 94 -1.88 -0.56 -6.58
N ILE A 95 -2.39 0.64 -6.72
CA ILE A 95 -2.14 1.50 -7.87
C ILE A 95 -1.00 2.47 -7.54
N TRP A 96 0.13 2.27 -8.20
CA TRP A 96 1.27 3.16 -8.14
C TRP A 96 1.13 4.35 -9.11
N SER A 97 1.61 5.50 -8.68
CA SER A 97 1.77 6.68 -9.53
C SER A 97 3.11 7.34 -9.25
N ARG A 98 3.91 7.58 -10.30
CA ARG A 98 5.06 8.49 -10.21
C ARG A 98 4.55 9.92 -10.22
N SER A 99 4.87 10.72 -9.20
CA SER A 99 4.74 12.17 -9.31
C SER A 99 5.66 12.62 -10.45
N LYS A 100 5.13 13.38 -11.41
CA LYS A 100 6.01 14.19 -12.25
C LYS A 100 6.58 15.24 -11.32
N THR A 101 7.86 15.15 -10.98
CA THR A 101 8.57 16.30 -10.43
C THR A 101 8.30 17.45 -11.40
N MET A 102 7.65 18.52 -10.91
CA MET A 102 7.63 19.76 -11.68
C MET A 102 9.09 20.19 -11.74
N ALA A 103 9.65 20.11 -12.94
CA ALA A 103 10.98 20.64 -13.24
C ALA A 103 10.99 22.16 -13.10
#